data_AF-A0A318R301-F1
#
_entry.id   AF-A0A318R301-F1
#
_cell.length_a   1.000
_cell.length_b   1.000
_cell.length_c   1.000
_cell.angle_alpha   90.00
_cell.angle_beta   90.00
_cell.angle_gamma   90.00
#
_symmetry.space_group_name_H-M   'P 1'
#
loop_
_entity.id
_entity.type
_entity.pdbx_description
1 polymer ?
#
loop_
_entity_poly.entity_id
_entity_poly.type
_entity_poly.pdbx_seq_one_letter_code
_entity_poly.pdbx_strand_id
1 'polypeptide(L)' 'MKKQTKQAVRVEEGKIIAERLNGYAAFIGCWALIGAYLTTGQIIPGIV' A
#
# COMPACT_ATOMS: atom_id res chain seq x y z
N MET A 1 -12.44 31.27 -10.58
CA MET A 1 -12.57 30.00 -11.35
C MET A 1 -11.24 29.26 -11.60
N LYS A 2 -10.14 29.90 -12.02
CA LYS A 2 -8.87 29.21 -12.39
C LYS A 2 -8.15 28.41 -11.27
N LYS A 3 -8.37 28.74 -9.99
CA LYS A 3 -7.73 28.05 -8.84
C LYS A 3 -8.32 26.65 -8.58
N GLN A 4 -9.62 26.48 -8.82
CA GLN A 4 -10.35 25.25 -8.52
C GLN A 4 -9.96 24.13 -9.49
N THR A 5 -9.76 24.46 -10.77
CA THR A 5 -9.28 23.54 -11.81
C THR A 5 -7.86 23.04 -11.53
N LYS A 6 -6.96 23.92 -11.07
CA LYS A 6 -5.59 23.53 -10.69
C LYS A 6 -5.54 22.64 -9.45
N GLN A 7 -6.45 22.84 -8.49
CA GLN A 7 -6.57 21.96 -7.35
C GLN A 7 -7.09 20.57 -7.74
N ALA A 8 -8.10 20.50 -8.59
CA ALA A 8 -8.65 19.22 -9.08
C ALA A 8 -7.56 18.37 -9.78
N VAL A 9 -6.77 18.98 -10.67
CA VAL A 9 -5.64 18.31 -11.35
C VAL A 9 -4.60 17.79 -10.35
N ARG A 10 -4.22 18.60 -9.35
CA ARG A 10 -3.24 18.20 -8.33
C ARG A 10 -3.73 17.05 -7.44
N VAL A 11 -5.05 16.97 -7.19
CA VAL A 11 -5.66 15.87 -6.42
C VAL A 11 -5.65 14.57 -7.22
N GLU A 12 -5.91 14.62 -8.54
CA GLU A 12 -5.81 13.45 -9.42
C GLU A 12 -4.37 12.92 -9.51
N GLU A 13 -3.38 13.80 -9.68
CA GLU A 13 -1.96 13.41 -9.66
C GLU A 13 -1.57 12.76 -8.32
N GLY A 14 -2.05 13.32 -7.21
CA GLY A 14 -1.82 12.76 -5.87
C GLY A 14 -2.45 11.38 -5.67
N LYS A 15 -3.62 11.14 -6.28
CA LYS A 15 -4.32 9.85 -6.20
C LYS A 15 -3.53 8.74 -6.89
N ILE A 16 -2.96 9.00 -8.07
CA ILE A 16 -2.15 8.01 -8.81
C ILE A 16 -0.93 7.59 -7.99
N ILE A 17 -0.28 8.55 -7.31
CA ILE A 17 0.86 8.27 -6.43
C ILE A 17 0.42 7.43 -5.23
N ALA A 18 -0.72 7.77 -4.61
CA ALA A 18 -1.27 7.04 -3.48
C ALA A 18 -1.67 5.60 -3.85
N GLU A 19 -2.30 5.39 -5.01
CA GLU A 19 -2.67 4.06 -5.53
C GLU A 19 -1.43 3.20 -5.76
N ARG A 20 -0.38 3.78 -6.36
CA ARG A 20 0.88 3.06 -6.61
C ARG A 20 1.60 2.69 -5.32
N LEU A 21 1.66 3.61 -4.35
CA LEU A 21 2.25 3.34 -3.04
C LEU A 21 1.49 2.27 -2.26
N ASN A 22 0.15 2.33 -2.29
CA ASN A 22 -0.70 1.32 -1.67
C ASN A 22 -0.50 -0.06 -2.32
N GLY A 23 -0.45 -0.12 -3.65
CA GLY A 23 -0.14 -1.35 -4.38
C GLY A 23 1.20 -1.98 -3.98
N TYR A 24 2.25 -1.17 -3.81
CA TYR A 24 3.55 -1.67 -3.33
C TYR A 24 3.50 -2.15 -1.88
N ALA A 25 2.84 -1.40 -0.99
CA ALA A 25 2.68 -1.81 0.40
C ALA A 25 1.91 -3.14 0.51
N ALA A 26 0.85 -3.31 -0.27
CA ALA A 26 0.08 -4.55 -0.33
C ALA A 26 0.93 -5.72 -0.85
N PHE A 27 1.70 -5.52 -1.91
CA PHE A 27 2.60 -6.56 -2.45
C PHE A 27 3.62 -7.02 -1.40
N ILE A 28 4.27 -6.06 -0.72
CA ILE A 28 5.22 -6.35 0.35
C ILE A 28 4.53 -7.10 1.50
N GLY A 29 3.32 -6.67 1.90
CA GLY A 29 2.54 -7.33 2.95
C GLY A 29 2.21 -8.79 2.61
N CYS A 30 1.78 -9.07 1.38
CA CYS A 30 1.53 -10.43 0.90
C CYS A 30 2.80 -11.28 0.92
N TRP A 31 3.92 -10.72 0.45
CA TRP A 31 5.18 -11.46 0.41
C TRP A 31 5.75 -11.71 1.80
N ALA A 32 5.60 -10.75 2.71
CA ALA A 32 5.96 -10.92 4.12
C ALA A 32 5.12 -12.01 4.79
N LEU A 33 3.83 -12.11 4.47
CA LEU A 33 2.95 -13.16 4.99
C LEU A 33 3.39 -14.56 4.53
N ILE A 34 3.70 -14.69 3.24
CA ILE A 34 4.23 -15.92 2.66
C ILE A 34 5.57 -16.27 3.29
N GLY A 35 6.48 -15.30 3.40
CA GLY A 35 7.79 -15.47 4.01
C GLY A 35 7.70 -15.89 5.48
N ALA A 36 6.78 -15.30 6.25
CA ALA A 36 6.54 -15.67 7.64
C ALA A 36 6.15 -17.15 7.74
N TYR A 37 5.16 -17.61 6.95
CA TYR A 37 4.78 -19.02 6.96
C TYR A 37 5.92 -19.95 6.53
N LEU A 38 6.68 -19.59 5.49
CA LEU A 38 7.77 -20.43 5.00
C LEU A 38 8.95 -20.52 5.98
N THR A 39 9.20 -19.48 6.77
CA THR A 39 10.36 -19.42 7.68
C THR A 39 10.04 -19.88 9.10
N THR A 40 8.86 -19.55 9.62
CA THR A 40 8.48 -19.85 11.01
C THR A 40 7.40 -20.94 11.10
N GLY A 41 6.81 -21.34 9.97
CA GLY A 41 5.63 -22.23 9.94
C GLY A 41 4.33 -21.54 10.39
N GLN A 42 4.37 -20.23 10.67
CA GLN A 42 3.25 -19.51 11.28
C GLN A 42 2.99 -18.19 10.54
N ILE A 43 1.74 -17.99 10.15
CA ILE A 43 1.29 -16.75 9.51
C ILE A 43 1.12 -15.63 10.56
N ILE A 44 0.63 -16.00 11.75
CA ILE A 44 0.50 -15.12 12.92
C ILE A 44 1.24 -15.83 14.06
N PRO A 45 2.40 -15.33 14.50
CA PRO A 45 3.09 -15.90 15.65
C PRO A 45 2.26 -15.63 16.90
N GLY A 46 1.84 -16.68 17.59
CA GLY A 46 1.18 -16.57 18.89
C GLY A 46 2.20 -16.13 19.93
N ILE A 47 2.29 -14.83 20.21
CA ILE A 47 2.79 -14.38 21.51
C ILE A 47 1.66 -14.66 22.50
N VAL A 48 1.87 -15.65 23.37
CA VAL A 48 1.05 -15.86 24.57
C VAL A 48 1.45 -14.90 25.67
#